data_AF-A0A3Q9M723-F1
#
_entry.id   AF-A0A3Q9M723-F1
#
_cell.length_a   1.000
_cell.length_b   1.000
_cell.length_c   1.000
_cell.angle_alpha   90.00
_cell.angle_beta   90.00
_cell.angle_gamma   90.00
#
_symmetry.space_group_name_H-M   'P 1'
#
loop_
_entity.id
_entity.type
_entity.pdbx_description
1 polymer ?
#
loop_
_entity_poly.entity_id
_entity_poly.type
_entity_poly.pdbx_seq_one_letter_code
_entity_poly.pdbx_strand_id
1 'polypeptide(L)'
;MNKGSSYHNIGHLAWCALVALGFQRHDRLVVTEAQENIFLIRWLADARKQKRFPRNLTEHIDWLLAQGRRLGVRARLNQKLHYLWLMSSGDLHNMPDLLRLTYAIM
;
A
#
# COMPACT_ATOMS: atom_id res chain seq x y z
N MET A 1 5.09 19.85 -15.87
CA MET A 1 5.76 18.53 -15.82
C MET A 1 4.85 17.51 -15.16
N ASN A 2 4.69 16.36 -15.83
CA ASN A 2 3.66 15.32 -15.64
C ASN A 2 3.38 14.87 -14.20
N LYS A 3 2.25 15.32 -13.62
CA LYS A 3 1.73 14.72 -12.37
C LYS A 3 1.00 13.39 -12.64
N GLY A 4 0.38 13.22 -13.80
CA GLY A 4 -0.42 12.03 -14.15
C GLY A 4 0.36 10.71 -14.22
N SER A 5 1.62 10.73 -14.68
CA SER A 5 2.45 9.53 -14.75
C SER A 5 2.90 9.03 -13.38
N SER A 6 3.00 9.91 -12.38
CA SER A 6 3.42 9.52 -11.02
C SER A 6 2.32 8.75 -10.29
N TYR A 7 1.07 9.21 -10.39
CA TYR A 7 -0.07 8.54 -9.75
C TYR A 7 -0.31 7.15 -10.34
N HIS A 8 -0.21 6.98 -11.66
CA HIS A 8 -0.36 5.67 -12.31
C HIS A 8 0.66 4.65 -11.78
N ASN A 9 1.93 5.06 -11.66
CA ASN A 9 3.01 4.19 -11.15
C ASN A 9 2.81 3.82 -9.67
N ILE A 10 2.34 4.76 -8.85
CA ILE A 10 2.01 4.52 -7.43
C ILE A 10 0.81 3.57 -7.30
N GLY A 11 -0.20 3.72 -8.17
CA GLY A 11 -1.34 2.81 -8.23
C GLY A 11 -0.94 1.38 -8.57
N HIS A 12 -0.05 1.21 -9.55
CA HIS A 12 0.48 -0.10 -9.90
C HIS A 12 1.26 -0.74 -8.74
N LEU A 13 2.12 0.01 -8.06
CA LEU A 13 2.80 -0.43 -6.84
C LEU A 13 1.79 -0.89 -5.77
N ALA A 14 0.76 -0.07 -5.52
CA ALA A 14 -0.26 -0.36 -4.53
C ALA A 14 -1.06 -1.61 -4.90
N TRP A 15 -1.48 -1.76 -6.15
CA TRP A 15 -2.16 -2.94 -6.66
C TRP A 15 -1.31 -4.21 -6.48
N CYS A 16 -0.04 -4.18 -6.88
CA CYS A 16 0.86 -5.32 -6.71
C CYS A 16 0.99 -5.74 -5.23
N ALA A 17 1.11 -4.78 -4.32
CA ALA A 17 1.19 -5.05 -2.89
C ALA A 17 -0.11 -5.65 -2.32
N LEU A 18 -1.26 -5.13 -2.75
CA LEU A 18 -2.59 -5.62 -2.34
C LEU A 18 -2.87 -7.03 -2.86
N VAL A 19 -2.51 -7.31 -4.12
CA VAL A 19 -2.63 -8.66 -4.71
C VAL A 19 -1.75 -9.65 -3.96
N ALA A 20 -0.49 -9.29 -3.67
CA ALA A 20 0.40 -10.14 -2.88
C ALA A 20 -0.14 -10.40 -1.45
N LEU A 21 -0.77 -9.40 -0.84
CA LEU A 21 -1.44 -9.55 0.45
C LEU A 21 -2.67 -10.47 0.35
N GLY A 22 -3.44 -10.36 -0.73
CA GLY A 22 -4.59 -11.21 -1.02
C GLY A 22 -4.21 -12.70 -1.09
N PHE A 23 -3.08 -13.03 -1.73
CA PHE A 23 -2.55 -14.40 -1.76
C PHE A 23 -2.24 -14.91 -0.34
N GLN A 24 -1.57 -14.11 0.50
CA GLN A 24 -1.29 -14.54 1.88
C GLN A 24 -2.51 -14.64 2.78
N ARG A 25 -3.56 -13.86 2.52
CA ARG A 25 -4.85 -14.03 3.19
C ARG A 25 -5.53 -15.32 2.75
N HIS A 26 -5.50 -15.63 1.46
CA HIS A 26 -6.07 -16.87 0.92
C HIS A 26 -5.40 -18.11 1.52
N ASP A 27 -4.07 -18.11 1.61
CA ASP A 27 -3.30 -19.19 2.23
C ASP A 27 -3.38 -19.20 3.77
N ARG A 28 -4.20 -18.32 4.38
CA ARG A 28 -4.37 -18.10 5.83
C ARG A 28 -3.06 -17.82 6.57
N LEU A 29 -2.02 -17.38 5.85
CA LEU A 29 -0.72 -17.00 6.41
C LEU A 29 -0.78 -15.64 7.11
N VAL A 30 -1.77 -14.82 6.75
CA VAL A 30 -2.01 -13.50 7.33
C VAL A 30 -3.48 -13.38 7.74
N VAL A 31 -3.73 -13.25 9.04
CA VAL A 31 -5.07 -13.25 9.64
C VAL A 31 -5.35 -11.98 10.43
N THR A 32 -4.30 -11.27 10.87
CA THR A 32 -4.41 -10.07 11.72
C THR A 32 -3.82 -8.83 11.03
N GLU A 33 -4.33 -7.64 11.35
CA GLU A 33 -3.78 -6.36 10.85
C GLU A 33 -2.26 -6.22 11.12
N ALA A 34 -1.79 -6.78 12.23
CA ALA A 34 -0.36 -6.82 12.56
C ALA A 34 0.46 -7.64 11.56
N GLN A 35 -0.02 -8.84 11.22
CA GLN A 35 0.61 -9.71 10.22
C GLN A 35 0.56 -9.09 8.83
N GLU A 36 -0.52 -8.40 8.47
CA GLU A 36 -0.63 -7.66 7.21
C GLU A 36 0.45 -6.59 7.11
N ASN A 37 0.61 -5.77 8.15
CA ASN A 37 1.65 -4.73 8.15
C ASN A 37 3.06 -5.33 8.09
N ILE A 38 3.34 -6.41 8.84
CA ILE A 38 4.65 -7.08 8.79
C ILE A 38 4.93 -7.63 7.40
N PHE A 39 3.94 -8.29 6.78
CA PHE A 39 4.07 -8.81 5.42
C PHE A 39 4.33 -7.67 4.42
N LEU A 40 3.54 -6.60 4.47
CA LEU A 40 3.69 -5.45 3.56
C LEU A 40 5.04 -4.75 3.73
N ILE A 41 5.54 -4.60 4.96
CA ILE A 41 6.88 -4.03 5.20
C ILE A 41 7.96 -4.92 4.57
N ARG A 42 7.87 -6.25 4.75
CA ARG A 42 8.81 -7.19 4.14
C ARG A 42 8.73 -7.14 2.62
N TRP A 43 7.53 -7.20 2.07
CA TRP A 43 7.29 -7.14 0.63
C TRP A 43 7.83 -5.84 0.02
N LEU A 44 7.62 -4.68 0.66
CA LEU A 44 8.15 -3.40 0.21
C LEU A 44 9.69 -3.35 0.28
N ALA A 45 10.29 -3.92 1.33
CA ALA A 45 11.73 -4.01 1.46
C ALA A 45 12.34 -4.90 0.36
N ASP A 46 11.70 -6.03 0.05
CA ASP A 46 12.11 -6.94 -1.01
C ASP A 46 11.92 -6.31 -2.40
N ALA A 47 10.80 -5.61 -2.63
CA ALA A 47 10.53 -4.89 -3.87
C ALA A 47 11.57 -3.79 -4.13
N ARG A 48 11.98 -3.06 -3.07
CA ARG A 48 13.08 -2.08 -3.14
C ARG A 48 14.40 -2.76 -3.47
N LYS A 49 14.75 -3.84 -2.77
CA LYS A 49 16.00 -4.58 -2.97
C LYS A 49 16.12 -5.13 -4.39
N GLN A 50 15.01 -5.64 -4.94
CA GLN A 50 14.91 -6.18 -6.29
C GLN A 50 14.81 -5.10 -7.38
N LYS A 51 14.72 -3.81 -7.02
CA LYS A 51 14.50 -2.70 -7.95
C LYS A 51 13.34 -2.96 -8.93
N ARG A 52 12.26 -3.60 -8.44
CA ARG A 52 11.07 -3.96 -9.24
C ARG A 52 10.33 -2.76 -9.81
N PHE A 53 10.57 -1.57 -9.24
CA PHE A 53 9.90 -0.33 -9.59
C PHE A 53 10.90 0.72 -10.09
N PRO A 54 10.47 1.64 -10.98
CA PRO A 54 11.30 2.74 -11.45
C PRO A 54 11.79 3.61 -10.29
N ARG A 55 12.95 4.25 -10.45
CA ARG A 55 13.61 5.02 -9.39
C ARG A 55 12.72 6.10 -8.77
N ASN A 56 11.80 6.66 -9.55
CA ASN A 56 10.82 7.66 -9.10
C ASN A 56 9.90 7.15 -7.97
N LEU A 57 9.73 5.84 -7.83
CA LEU A 57 8.96 5.22 -6.75
C LEU A 57 9.80 4.86 -5.52
N THR A 58 11.13 4.95 -5.60
CA THR A 58 12.02 4.57 -4.50
C THR A 58 11.73 5.40 -3.25
N GLU A 59 11.57 6.73 -3.41
CA GLU A 59 11.25 7.62 -2.30
C GLU A 59 9.87 7.32 -1.70
N HIS A 60 8.89 6.96 -2.52
CA HIS A 60 7.55 6.56 -2.05
C HIS A 60 7.59 5.24 -1.28
N ILE A 61 8.36 4.26 -1.75
CA ILE A 61 8.56 2.97 -1.06
C ILE A 61 9.29 3.20 0.27
N ASP A 62 10.30 4.06 0.30
CA ASP A 62 11.03 4.40 1.51
C ASP A 62 10.18 5.13 2.53
N TRP A 63 9.32 6.04 2.07
CA TRP A 63 8.34 6.69 2.92
C TRP A 63 7.35 5.67 3.52
N LEU A 64 6.82 4.74 2.71
CA LEU A 64 5.92 3.66 3.19
C LEU A 64 6.62 2.75 4.22
N LEU A 65 7.90 2.40 3.99
CA LEU A 65 8.70 1.61 4.93
C LEU A 65 8.93 2.37 6.25
N ALA A 66 9.24 3.66 6.19
CA ALA A 66 9.41 4.49 7.37
C ALA A 66 8.10 4.60 8.17
N GLN A 67 6.96 4.76 7.50
CA GLN A 67 5.64 4.76 8.14
C GLN A 67 5.33 3.40 8.80
N GLY A 68 5.57 2.30 8.10
CA GLY A 68 5.39 0.95 8.63
C GLY A 68 6.24 0.67 9.86
N ARG A 69 7.51 1.12 9.87
CA ARG A 69 8.41 0.97 11.02
C ARG A 69 8.02 1.86 12.19
N ARG A 70 7.60 3.10 11.94
CA ARG A 70 7.26 4.07 12.99
C ARG A 70 5.94 3.74 13.69
N LEU A 71 4.93 3.31 12.93
CA LEU A 71 3.57 3.08 13.45
C LEU A 71 3.31 1.58 13.73
N GLY A 72 4.14 0.67 13.24
CA GLY A 72 4.04 -0.77 13.47
C GLY A 72 2.67 -1.31 13.09
N VAL A 73 1.99 -1.97 14.03
CA VAL A 73 0.63 -2.52 13.85
C VAL A 73 -0.40 -1.42 13.57
N ARG A 74 -0.20 -0.20 14.05
CA ARG A 74 -1.12 0.94 13.84
C ARG A 74 -0.93 1.63 12.49
N ALA A 75 0.06 1.21 11.69
CA ALA A 75 0.35 1.83 10.39
C ALA A 75 -0.79 1.66 9.37
N ARG A 76 -1.59 0.58 9.53
CA ARG A 76 -2.68 0.16 8.64
C ARG A 76 -2.28 0.31 7.15
N LEU A 77 -1.13 -0.27 6.80
CA LEU A 77 -0.51 -0.10 5.49
C LEU A 77 -1.42 -0.60 4.37
N ASN A 78 -2.17 -1.68 4.61
CA ASN A 78 -3.19 -2.17 3.70
C ASN A 78 -4.19 -1.06 3.31
N GLN A 79 -4.78 -0.37 4.29
CA GLN A 79 -5.74 0.71 4.02
C GLN A 79 -5.10 1.88 3.23
N LYS A 80 -3.87 2.26 3.57
CA LYS A 80 -3.13 3.30 2.85
C LYS A 80 -2.84 2.91 1.40
N LEU A 81 -2.44 1.65 1.16
CA LEU A 81 -2.22 1.14 -0.19
C LEU A 81 -3.53 1.07 -0.98
N HIS A 82 -4.62 0.63 -0.36
CA HIS A 82 -5.95 0.66 -0.97
C HIS A 82 -6.35 2.07 -1.41
N TYR A 83 -6.10 3.08 -0.57
CA TYR A 83 -6.35 4.47 -0.92
C TYR A 83 -5.50 4.95 -2.09
N LEU A 84 -4.19 4.67 -2.08
CA LEU A 84 -3.27 5.05 -3.15
C LEU A 84 -3.65 4.40 -4.49
N TRP A 85 -4.11 3.15 -4.46
CA TRP A 85 -4.65 2.48 -5.63
C TRP A 85 -5.93 3.16 -6.12
N LEU A 86 -6.90 3.43 -5.24
CA LEU A 86 -8.17 4.05 -5.61
C LEU A 86 -8.00 5.45 -6.21
N MET A 87 -7.12 6.26 -5.61
CA MET A 87 -6.77 7.59 -6.10
C MET A 87 -6.08 7.54 -7.48
N SER A 88 -5.34 6.48 -7.76
CA SER A 88 -4.68 6.26 -9.06
C SER A 88 -5.64 5.73 -10.12
N SER A 89 -6.57 4.86 -9.73
CA SER A 89 -7.58 4.26 -10.62
C SER A 89 -8.73 5.23 -10.96
N GLY A 90 -8.89 6.33 -10.23
CA GLY A 90 -9.99 7.29 -10.42
C GLY A 90 -11.34 6.80 -9.90
N ASP A 91 -11.37 5.64 -9.23
CA ASP A 91 -12.59 4.94 -8.82
C ASP A 91 -12.94 5.25 -7.35
N LEU A 92 -12.99 6.55 -7.00
CA LEU A 92 -13.34 6.97 -5.63
C LEU A 92 -14.77 6.59 -5.22
N HIS A 93 -15.61 6.18 -6.17
CA HIS A 93 -17.01 5.84 -5.96
C HIS A 93 -17.22 4.44 -5.36
N ASN A 94 -16.24 3.55 -5.46
CA ASN A 94 -16.37 2.16 -4.99
C ASN A 94 -15.67 1.89 -3.65
N MET A 95 -15.42 2.94 -2.86
CA MET A 95 -14.77 2.80 -1.55
C MET A 95 -15.75 2.17 -0.53
N PRO A 96 -15.38 1.10 0.19
CA PRO A 96 -16.21 0.63 1.31
C PRO A 96 -16.28 1.75 2.37
N ASP A 97 -17.49 2.15 2.77
CA ASP A 97 -17.77 3.33 3.62
C ASP A 97 -16.92 3.43 4.89
N LEU A 98 -16.47 2.29 5.43
CA LEU A 98 -15.59 2.19 6.59
C LEU A 98 -14.24 2.90 6.39
N LEU A 99 -13.70 2.92 5.16
CA LEU A 99 -12.46 3.64 4.84
C LEU A 99 -12.68 5.15 4.70
N ARG A 100 -13.83 5.61 4.17
CA ARG A 100 -14.19 7.05 4.13
C ARG A 100 -14.30 7.62 5.53
N LEU A 101 -14.97 6.91 6.44
CA LEU A 101 -15.19 7.36 7.81
C LEU A 101 -13.89 7.41 8.63
N THR A 102 -13.01 6.43 8.48
CA THR A 102 -11.72 6.41 9.21
C THR A 102 -10.81 7.58 8.79
N TYR A 103 -10.92 8.04 7.55
CA TYR A 103 -10.12 9.15 7.04
C TYR A 103 -10.72 10.53 7.35
N ALA A 104 -12.05 10.67 7.44
CA ALA A 104 -12.68 11.91 7.90
C ALA A 104 -12.30 12.29 9.35
N ILE A 105 -11.73 11.35 10.11
CA ILE A 105 -11.37 11.49 11.53
C ILE A 105 -9.84 11.55 11.71
N MET A 106 -9.02 11.39 10.65
CA MET A 106 -7.55 11.44 10.73
C MET A 106 -6.97 12.80 10.36
#